data_AF-Q1Z3F2-F1
#
_entry.id   AF-Q1Z3F2-F1
#
_cell.length_a   1.000
_cell.length_b   1.000
_cell.length_c   1.000
_cell.angle_alpha   90.00
_cell.angle_beta   90.00
_cell.angle_gamma   90.00
#
_symmetry.space_group_name_H-M   'P 1'
#
loop_
_entity.id
_entity.type
_entity.pdbx_description
1 polymer ?
#
loop_
_entity_poly.entity_id
_entity_poly.type
_entity_poly.pdbx_seq_one_letter_code
_entity_poly.pdbx_strand_id
1 'polypeptide(L)' 'MKELQFFTNDKTFTYIDVSSPTFEEEKNQLLMQDFVVSGDRIRANTIDSAIDKHKNSSGDRMKEYAIFSLVAGLFGGIQ' A
#
# COMPACT_ATOMS: atom_id res chain seq x y z
N MET A 1 8.65 -11.45 -9.29
CA MET A 1 8.30 -10.01 -9.42
C MET A 1 7.01 -9.79 -8.67
N LYS A 2 6.92 -8.73 -7.87
CA LYS A 2 5.72 -8.37 -7.10
C LYS A 2 5.05 -7.19 -7.77
N GLU A 3 3.72 -7.22 -7.83
CA GLU A 3 2.90 -6.09 -8.27
C GLU A 3 2.25 -5.51 -7.02
N LEU A 4 2.57 -4.25 -6.69
CA LEU A 4 2.00 -3.57 -5.54
C LEU A 4 1.02 -2.49 -6.00
N GLN A 5 -0.13 -2.42 -5.35
CA GLN A 5 -1.08 -1.31 -5.49
C GLN A 5 -0.95 -0.41 -4.27
N PHE A 6 -0.69 0.87 -4.49
CA PHE A 6 -0.61 1.87 -3.44
C PHE A 6 -1.99 2.49 -3.17
N PHE A 7 -2.22 2.82 -1.91
CA PHE A 7 -3.43 3.45 -1.42
C PHE A 7 -3.07 4.59 -0.48
N THR A 8 -3.91 5.63 -0.45
CA THR A 8 -3.75 6.79 0.42
C THR A 8 -5.08 7.27 0.94
N ASN A 9 -5.12 7.68 2.19
CA ASN A 9 -6.17 8.51 2.78
C ASN A 9 -5.41 9.70 3.32
N ASP A 10 -5.26 10.77 2.51
CA ASP A 10 -4.68 12.13 2.70
C ASP A 10 -3.60 12.37 3.79
N LYS A 11 -3.69 11.69 4.93
CA LYS A 11 -2.80 11.59 6.08
C LYS A 11 -1.91 10.33 6.12
N THR A 12 -2.25 9.26 5.41
CA THR A 12 -1.59 7.95 5.51
C THR A 12 -1.43 7.27 4.15
N PHE A 13 -0.29 6.59 3.93
CA PHE A 13 -0.05 5.78 2.76
C PHE A 13 0.19 4.31 3.13
N THR A 14 -0.33 3.42 2.30
CA THR A 14 -0.13 1.99 2.42
C THR A 14 -0.06 1.34 1.04
N TYR A 15 0.29 0.06 1.00
CA TYR A 15 0.37 -0.72 -0.23
C TYR A 15 -0.10 -2.15 0.04
N ILE A 16 -0.67 -2.79 -0.97
CA ILE A 16 -1.06 -4.20 -0.93
C ILE A 16 -0.39 -4.92 -2.10
N ASP A 17 0.07 -6.14 -1.86
CA ASP A 17 0.56 -7.04 -2.91
C ASP A 17 -0.63 -7.61 -3.70
N VAL A 18 -0.71 -7.26 -4.98
CA VAL A 18 -1.79 -7.67 -5.88
C VAL A 18 -1.73 -9.18 -6.19
N SER A 19 -0.57 -9.80 -6.02
CA SER A 19 -0.42 -11.25 -6.16
C SER A 19 -0.78 -12.00 -4.87
N SER A 20 -1.11 -11.29 -3.78
CA SER A 20 -1.57 -11.90 -2.54
C SER A 20 -2.99 -12.44 -2.70
N PRO A 21 -3.29 -13.66 -2.20
CA PRO A 21 -4.67 -14.19 -2.21
C PRO A 21 -5.64 -13.35 -1.39
N THR A 22 -5.14 -12.52 -0.47
CA THR A 22 -5.92 -11.62 0.39
C THR A 22 -6.15 -10.22 -0.21
N PHE A 23 -5.66 -9.97 -1.43
CA PHE A 23 -5.69 -8.64 -2.04
C PHE A 23 -7.07 -7.98 -2.06
N GLU A 24 -8.11 -8.73 -2.45
CA GLU A 24 -9.47 -8.18 -2.53
C GLU A 24 -10.05 -7.84 -1.17
N GLU A 25 -9.75 -8.65 -0.15
CA GLU A 25 -10.20 -8.44 1.22
C GLU A 25 -9.52 -7.21 1.84
N GLU A 26 -8.19 -7.13 1.75
CA GLU A 26 -7.40 -5.99 2.23
C GLU A 26 -7.81 -4.69 1.51
N LYS A 27 -8.01 -4.76 0.18
CA LYS A 27 -8.47 -3.60 -0.60
C LYS A 27 -9.83 -3.11 -0.12
N ASN A 28 -10.80 -4.01 0.08
CA ASN A 28 -12.12 -3.62 0.58
C ASN A 28 -12.03 -2.97 1.97
N GLN A 29 -11.18 -3.50 2.86
CA GLN A 29 -10.94 -2.89 4.17
C GLN A 29 -10.37 -1.47 4.07
N LEU A 30 -9.43 -1.24 3.14
CA LEU A 30 -8.88 0.09 2.89
C LEU A 30 -9.94 1.05 2.33
N LEU A 31 -10.72 0.61 1.34
CA LEU A 31 -11.81 1.42 0.77
C LEU A 31 -12.86 1.80 1.83
N MET A 32 -13.16 0.91 2.79
CA MET A 32 -14.04 1.21 3.93
C MET A 32 -13.44 2.21 4.91
N GLN A 33 -12.12 2.36 4.95
CA GLN A 33 -11.38 3.31 5.78
C GLN A 33 -11.07 4.64 5.05
N ASP A 34 -11.82 4.93 3.97
CA ASP A 34 -11.67 6.14 3.16
C ASP A 34 -10.32 6.23 2.42
N PHE A 35 -9.60 5.11 2.27
CA PHE A 35 -8.43 5.08 1.41
C PHE A 35 -8.84 5.03 -0.06
N VAL A 36 -8.15 5.82 -0.87
CA VAL A 36 -8.27 5.83 -2.32
C VAL A 36 -7.03 5.23 -2.96
N VAL A 37 -7.19 4.70 -4.17
CA VAL A 37 -6.06 4.18 -4.95
C VAL A 37 -5.13 5.35 -5.28
N SER A 38 -3.86 5.23 -4.91
CA SER A 38 -2.83 6.22 -5.19
C SER A 38 -1.99 5.76 -6.38
N GLY A 39 -2.30 6.29 -7.57
CA GLY A 39 -1.54 6.03 -8.78
C GLY A 39 -1.62 4.59 -9.31
N ASP A 40 -0.74 4.28 -10.24
CA ASP A 40 -0.70 3.00 -10.93
C ASP A 40 -0.04 1.88 -10.11
N ARG A 41 -0.29 0.65 -10.54
CA ARG A 41 0.35 -0.53 -9.98
C ARG A 41 1.84 -0.53 -10.33
N ILE A 42 2.66 -0.73 -9.31
CA ILE A 42 4.11 -0.73 -9.47
C ILE A 42 4.62 -2.15 -9.39
N ARG A 43 5.34 -2.55 -10.45
CA ARG A 43 6.08 -3.82 -10.48
C ARG A 43 7.52 -3.61 -10.02
N ALA A 44 7.89 -4.34 -8.98
CA ALA A 44 9.24 -4.35 -8.45
C ALA A 44 9.63 -5.74 -7.95
N ASN A 45 10.94 -5.96 -7.81
CA ASN A 45 11.46 -7.21 -7.25
C ASN A 45 11.38 -7.19 -5.72
N THR A 46 11.48 -6.01 -5.12
CA THR A 46 11.42 -5.78 -3.68
C THR A 46 10.43 -4.66 -3.36
N ILE A 47 9.87 -4.70 -2.15
CA ILE A 47 8.96 -3.66 -1.66
C ILE A 47 9.66 -2.30 -1.65
N ASP A 48 10.90 -2.27 -1.20
CA ASP A 48 11.74 -1.06 -1.15
C ASP A 48 11.87 -0.40 -2.53
N SER A 49 12.14 -1.21 -3.57
CA SER A 49 12.21 -0.72 -4.95
C SER A 49 10.85 -0.22 -5.48
N ALA A 50 9.74 -0.80 -5.02
CA ALA A 50 8.40 -0.29 -5.36
C ALA A 50 8.11 1.05 -4.68
N ILE A 51 8.51 1.21 -3.41
CA ILE A 51 8.37 2.46 -2.66
C ILE A 51 9.22 3.56 -3.32
N ASP A 52 10.46 3.25 -3.69
CA ASP A 52 11.34 4.21 -4.37
C ASP A 52 10.78 4.65 -5.72
N LYS A 53 10.25 3.70 -6.51
CA LYS A 53 9.54 4.01 -7.76
C LYS A 53 8.28 4.86 -7.52
N HIS A 54 7.51 4.55 -6.48
CA HIS A 54 6.33 5.33 -6.14
C HIS A 54 6.72 6.76 -5.74
N LYS A 55 7.73 6.92 -4.88
CA LYS A 55 8.27 8.22 -4.47
C LYS A 55 8.74 9.06 -5.66
N ASN A 56 9.51 8.46 -6.57
CA ASN A 56 10.00 9.14 -7.76
C ASN A 56 8.87 9.49 -8.75
N SER A 57 7.86 8.62 -8.89
CA SER A 57 6.72 8.84 -9.78
C SER A 57 5.73 9.87 -9.24
N SER A 58 5.50 9.89 -7.92
CA SER A 58 4.54 10.78 -7.25
C SER A 58 5.05 12.20 -6.99
N GLY A 59 6.24 12.55 -7.48
CA GLY A 59 6.68 13.94 -7.67
C GLY A 59 6.60 14.83 -6.43
N ASP A 60 7.26 14.46 -5.33
CA ASP A 60 7.51 15.36 -4.17
C ASP A 60 6.39 15.52 -3.13
N ARG A 61 5.24 14.82 -3.25
CA ARG A 61 4.17 14.92 -2.22
C ARG A 61 4.26 13.92 -1.07
N MET A 62 5.17 12.96 -1.13
CA MET A 62 5.28 11.89 -0.14
C MET A 62 6.16 12.31 1.05
N LYS A 63 6.03 13.57 1.50
CA LYS A 63 7.03 14.18 2.40
C LYS A 63 7.06 13.55 3.79
N GLU A 64 5.96 13.07 4.36
CA GLU A 64 5.98 12.59 5.77
C GLU A 64 4.95 11.48 6.05
N TYR A 65 4.62 10.65 5.06
CA TYR A 65 3.65 9.59 5.30
C TYR A 65 4.30 8.39 5.98
N ALA A 66 3.79 8.03 7.17
CA ALA A 66 4.08 6.77 7.82
C ALA A 66 3.61 5.63 6.90
N ILE A 67 4.57 4.91 6.32
CA ILE A 67 4.28 3.71 5.52
C ILE A 67 3.88 2.62 6.53
N PHE A 68 2.58 2.48 6.75
CA PHE A 68 2.06 1.33 7.48
C PHE A 68 2.03 0.15 6.51
N SER A 69 3.07 -0.67 6.56
CA SER A 69 3.06 -1.99 5.92
C SER A 69 2.00 -2.83 6.63
N LEU A 70 0.81 -2.95 6.03
CA LEU A 70 -0.36 -3.62 6.61
C LEU A 70 -0.15 -5.14 6.86
N VAL A 71 0.99 -5.69 6.47
CA VAL A 71 1.18 -7.13 6.23
C VAL A 71 1.48 -7.96 7.50
N ALA A 72 1.44 -7.45 8.73
CA ALA A 72 1.71 -8.32 9.89
C ALA A 72 0.99 -8.04 11.21
N GLY A 73 0.31 -6.90 11.39
CA GLY A 73 -0.06 -6.43 12.73
C GLY A 73 -1.53 -6.52 13.14
N LEU A 74 -2.48 -6.46 12.22
CA LEU A 74 -3.88 -6.15 12.58
C LEU A 74 -4.76 -7.35 12.93
N PHE A 75 -4.21 -8.56 13.02
CA PHE A 75 -4.94 -9.75 13.53
C PHE A 75 -4.25 -10.44 14.70
N GLY A 76 -3.39 -9.71 15.44
CA GLY A 76 -2.93 -10.13 16.77
C GLY A 76 -4.00 -9.87 17.83
N GLY A 77 -5.15 -10.53 17.74
CA GLY A 77 -6.12 -10.54 18.83
C GLY A 77 -7.57 -10.63 18.38
N ILE A 78 -8.04 -11.86 18.11
CA ILE A 78 -9.17 -12.47 18.81
C ILE A 78 -8.90 -13.98 18.82
N GLN A 79 -8.40 -14.49 19.94
CA GLN A 79 -8.52 -15.91 20.32
C GLN A 79 -9.28 -15.95 21.64
#